data_AF-A0A2S7L0J2-F1
#
_entry.id   AF-A0A2S7L0J2-F1
#
_cell.length_a   1.000
_cell.length_b   1.000
_cell.length_c   1.000
_cell.angle_alpha   90.00
_cell.angle_beta   90.00
_cell.angle_gamma   90.00
#
_symmetry.space_group_name_H-M   'P 1'
#
loop_
_entity.id
_entity.type
_entity.pdbx_description
1 polymer ?
#
loop_
_entity_poly.entity_id
_entity_poly.type
_entity_poly.pdbx_seq_one_letter_code
_entity_poly.pdbx_strand_id
1 'polypeptide(L)'
;MTQLLNYLYPSAANRVLVSLTYDKYDSGVTLRGVEDGFIYSNGAWEKSMGITLAEYAAMGESRAQFSSKDEALVKIPVFLKNKFAYEAPVAGNIQGVMYKLYVTDTQDVDGDGSVTDKTVYSYVVFYIYDGMNWIKYENTINETIQFGHDGTSWVPDNTIKYTLIRKDDYAYMASQLTGAEYTGLVGNLATYGDFDYNWTKTQIYFALALFLEHLDPNAAEGQKYTLTYVIYDNGENDYQTSFIKTGGVWVVN
;
A
#
# COMPACT_ATOMS: atom_id res chain seq x y z
N MET A 1 -20.42 14.09 6.87
CA MET A 1 -19.35 14.87 6.22
C MET A 1 -19.02 14.34 4.82
N THR A 2 -18.60 13.08 4.67
CA THR A 2 -18.23 12.49 3.36
C THR A 2 -19.32 12.64 2.28
N GLN A 3 -20.60 12.48 2.63
CA GLN A 3 -21.71 12.70 1.69
C GLN A 3 -21.77 14.15 1.17
N LEU A 4 -21.53 15.14 2.03
CA LEU A 4 -21.48 16.55 1.64
C LEU A 4 -20.30 16.80 0.70
N LEU A 5 -19.11 16.28 1.04
CA LEU A 5 -17.92 16.42 0.21
C LEU A 5 -18.11 15.79 -1.18
N ASN A 6 -18.68 14.59 -1.26
CA ASN A 6 -18.99 13.95 -2.54
C ASN A 6 -20.04 14.71 -3.36
N TYR A 7 -21.00 15.37 -2.68
CA TYR A 7 -21.99 16.21 -3.36
C TYR A 7 -21.36 17.49 -3.92
N LEU A 8 -20.51 18.17 -3.15
CA LEU A 8 -19.85 19.41 -3.56
C LEU A 8 -18.73 19.17 -4.58
N TYR A 9 -18.06 18.02 -4.49
CA TYR A 9 -16.90 17.64 -5.31
C TYR A 9 -17.10 16.23 -5.92
N PRO A 10 -18.07 16.06 -6.84
CA PRO A 10 -18.43 14.74 -7.39
C PRO A 10 -17.31 14.12 -8.24
N SER A 11 -16.37 14.93 -8.71
CA SER A 11 -15.20 14.52 -9.50
C SER A 11 -13.91 15.05 -8.88
N ALA A 12 -13.76 14.89 -7.57
CA ALA A 12 -12.57 15.33 -6.83
C ALA A 12 -11.28 14.71 -7.42
N ALA A 13 -10.29 15.55 -7.72
CA ALA A 13 -8.98 15.09 -8.13
C ALA A 13 -8.25 14.43 -6.96
N ASN A 14 -7.41 13.43 -7.24
CA ASN A 14 -6.57 12.82 -6.21
C ASN A 14 -5.67 13.89 -5.57
N ARG A 15 -5.56 13.84 -4.23
CA ARG A 15 -4.81 14.77 -3.36
C ARG A 15 -5.36 16.20 -3.32
N VAL A 16 -6.61 16.43 -3.73
CA VAL A 16 -7.26 17.72 -3.47
C VAL A 16 -7.52 17.85 -1.96
N LEU A 17 -7.18 19.01 -1.40
CA LEU A 17 -7.46 19.37 -0.01
C LEU A 17 -8.61 20.37 0.02
N VAL A 18 -9.60 20.11 0.86
CA VAL A 18 -10.69 21.04 1.18
C VAL A 18 -10.63 21.36 2.66
N SER A 19 -10.49 22.63 3.03
CA SER A 19 -10.71 23.10 4.40
C SER A 19 -12.19 23.45 4.58
N LEU A 20 -12.83 22.90 5.61
CA LEU A 20 -14.22 23.23 5.95
C LEU A 20 -14.31 23.74 7.38
N THR A 21 -15.03 24.85 7.55
CA THR A 21 -15.48 25.34 8.85
C THR A 21 -16.95 25.00 9.05
N TYR A 22 -17.30 24.33 10.15
CA TYR A 22 -18.65 23.86 10.41
C TYR A 22 -18.94 23.75 11.92
N ASP A 23 -20.21 23.75 12.28
CA ASP A 23 -20.64 23.42 13.64
C ASP A 23 -20.78 21.90 13.76
N LYS A 24 -20.07 21.29 14.72
CA LYS A 24 -20.12 19.85 15.00
C LYS A 24 -21.02 19.62 16.21
N TYR A 25 -22.03 18.78 16.06
CA TYR A 25 -22.78 18.24 17.19
C TYR A 25 -22.20 16.89 17.60
N ASP A 26 -21.81 16.77 18.86
CA ASP A 26 -21.23 15.56 19.44
C ASP A 26 -21.79 15.35 20.85
N SER A 27 -22.51 14.24 21.04
CA SER A 27 -22.97 13.78 22.36
C SER A 27 -23.70 14.84 23.21
N GLY A 28 -24.56 15.66 22.58
CA GLY A 28 -25.30 16.72 23.27
C GLY A 28 -24.61 18.09 23.29
N VAL A 29 -23.37 18.18 22.81
CA VAL A 29 -22.57 19.41 22.77
C VAL A 29 -22.43 19.89 21.33
N THR A 30 -22.71 21.18 21.10
CA THR A 30 -22.41 21.84 19.83
C THR A 30 -21.05 22.53 19.94
N LEU A 31 -20.05 21.99 19.26
CA LEU A 31 -18.77 22.65 19.03
C LEU A 31 -18.93 23.55 17.80
N ARG A 32 -18.73 24.86 17.99
CA ARG A 32 -18.92 25.85 16.93
C ARG A 32 -17.61 26.17 16.23
N GLY A 33 -17.70 26.43 14.92
CA GLY A 33 -16.55 26.87 14.13
C GLY A 33 -15.40 25.85 14.12
N VAL A 34 -15.71 24.56 14.13
CA VAL A 34 -14.72 23.52 13.95
C VAL A 34 -14.18 23.63 12.53
N GLU A 35 -12.88 23.79 12.41
CA GLU A 35 -12.20 23.83 11.12
C GLU A 35 -11.38 22.55 10.96
N ASP A 36 -11.62 21.80 9.90
CA ASP A 36 -10.89 20.57 9.58
C ASP A 36 -10.56 20.50 8.09
N GLY A 37 -9.48 19.79 7.77
CA GLY A 37 -9.09 19.48 6.41
C GLY A 37 -9.64 18.14 5.96
N PHE A 38 -9.95 18.02 4.66
CA PHE A 38 -10.36 16.78 4.03
C PHE A 38 -9.54 16.61 2.76
N ILE A 39 -8.70 15.59 2.71
CA ILE A 39 -7.90 15.26 1.53
C ILE A 39 -8.54 14.08 0.81
N TYR A 40 -8.75 14.21 -0.51
CA TYR A 40 -9.26 13.10 -1.31
C TYR A 40 -8.09 12.21 -1.72
N SER A 41 -8.14 10.93 -1.37
CA SER A 41 -7.09 9.95 -1.63
C SER A 41 -7.73 8.60 -1.91
N ASN A 42 -7.25 7.90 -2.96
CA ASN A 42 -7.68 6.53 -3.29
C ASN A 42 -9.20 6.31 -3.32
N GLY A 43 -9.96 7.28 -3.83
CA GLY A 43 -11.42 7.20 -3.94
C GLY A 43 -12.20 7.55 -2.68
N ALA A 44 -11.53 8.03 -1.63
CA ALA A 44 -12.15 8.39 -0.35
C ALA A 44 -11.66 9.73 0.19
N TRP A 45 -12.51 10.39 1.00
CA TRP A 45 -12.12 11.58 1.76
C TRP A 45 -11.53 11.17 3.11
N GLU A 46 -10.30 11.58 3.35
CA GLU A 46 -9.60 11.40 4.61
C GLU A 46 -9.64 12.70 5.41
N LYS A 47 -10.16 12.63 6.63
CA LYS A 47 -10.23 13.78 7.53
C LYS A 47 -8.87 14.03 8.20
N SER A 48 -8.44 15.28 8.18
CA SER A 48 -7.31 15.82 8.94
C SER A 48 -7.81 16.85 9.94
N MET A 49 -7.43 16.71 11.20
CA MET A 49 -7.86 17.64 12.24
C MET A 49 -7.28 19.04 12.01
N GLY A 50 -8.05 20.09 12.21
CA GLY A 50 -7.50 21.44 12.26
C GLY A 50 -6.86 21.78 13.61
N ILE A 51 -6.14 22.90 13.62
CA ILE A 51 -5.52 23.49 14.81
C ILE A 51 -6.25 24.81 15.08
N THR A 52 -6.83 24.93 16.27
CA THR A 52 -7.55 26.15 16.68
C THR A 52 -6.58 27.29 16.98
N LEU A 53 -7.06 28.53 16.96
CA LEU A 53 -6.25 29.70 17.36
C LEU A 53 -5.63 29.55 18.75
N ALA A 54 -6.37 28.97 19.71
CA ALA A 54 -5.86 28.74 21.06
C ALA A 54 -4.73 27.69 21.10
N GLU A 55 -4.82 26.65 20.26
CA GLU A 55 -3.77 25.63 20.14
C GLU A 55 -2.54 26.17 19.42
N TYR A 56 -2.72 27.02 18.41
CA TYR A 56 -1.66 27.80 17.81
C TYR A 56 -0.96 28.69 18.85
N ALA A 57 -1.73 29.41 19.66
CA ALA A 57 -1.19 30.22 20.76
C ALA A 57 -0.44 29.39 21.81
N ALA A 58 -0.93 28.19 22.14
CA ALA A 58 -0.23 27.25 23.03
C ALA A 58 1.11 26.75 22.45
N MET A 59 1.26 26.75 21.12
CA MET A 59 2.52 26.47 20.42
C MET A 59 3.40 27.72 20.20
N GLY A 60 2.96 28.89 20.69
CA GLY A 60 3.70 30.16 20.60
C GLY A 60 3.38 31.01 19.37
N GLU A 61 2.34 30.66 18.59
CA GLU A 61 1.93 31.46 17.45
C GLU A 61 0.96 32.58 17.86
N SER A 62 1.15 33.78 17.31
CA SER A 62 0.25 34.92 17.57
C SER A 62 -1.02 34.90 16.70
N ARG A 63 -1.04 34.06 15.67
CA ARG A 63 -2.14 33.92 14.70
C ARG A 63 -2.37 32.44 14.44
N ALA A 64 -3.48 32.10 13.78
CA ALA A 64 -3.83 30.71 13.48
C ALA A 64 -3.03 30.14 12.29
N GLN A 65 -1.71 30.29 12.30
CA GLN A 65 -0.79 29.79 11.28
C GLN A 65 0.65 29.70 11.84
N PHE A 66 1.50 28.90 11.21
CA PHE A 66 2.94 28.93 11.43
C PHE A 66 3.65 29.90 10.46
N SER A 67 4.87 30.31 10.80
CA SER A 67 5.69 31.18 9.96
C SER A 67 6.38 30.41 8.82
N SER A 68 6.64 29.11 9.01
CA SER A 68 7.23 28.25 7.99
C SER A 68 6.80 26.79 8.14
N LYS A 69 6.99 26.01 7.06
CA LYS A 69 6.79 24.56 7.09
C LYS A 69 7.72 23.88 8.10
N ASP A 70 8.98 24.30 8.18
CA ASP A 70 9.96 23.68 9.08
C ASP A 70 9.56 23.88 10.56
N GLU A 71 9.08 25.09 10.89
CA GLU A 71 8.52 25.37 12.21
C GLU A 71 7.30 24.47 12.51
N ALA A 72 6.36 24.37 11.57
CA ALA A 72 5.19 23.51 11.70
C ALA A 72 5.59 22.06 11.96
N LEU A 73 6.53 21.52 11.18
CA LEU A 73 6.96 20.13 11.28
C LEU A 73 7.67 19.81 12.61
N VAL A 74 8.28 20.79 13.26
CA VAL A 74 8.87 20.64 14.59
C VAL A 74 7.82 20.75 15.70
N LYS A 75 6.85 21.65 15.58
CA LYS A 75 5.85 21.93 16.63
C LYS A 75 4.70 20.94 16.66
N ILE A 76 4.21 20.49 15.50
CA ILE A 76 3.04 19.60 15.41
C ILE A 76 3.24 18.27 16.17
N PRO A 77 4.38 17.55 16.09
CA PRO A 77 4.63 16.35 16.90
C PRO A 77 4.41 16.56 18.41
N VAL A 78 4.92 17.69 18.94
CA VAL A 78 4.82 18.04 20.35
C VAL A 78 3.37 18.37 20.71
N PHE A 79 2.69 19.09 19.83
CA PHE A 79 1.26 19.36 19.96
C PHE A 79 0.42 18.08 20.02
N LEU A 80 0.64 17.13 19.10
CA LEU A 80 -0.07 15.85 19.08
C LEU A 80 0.19 15.03 20.35
N LYS A 81 1.44 15.02 20.84
CA LYS A 81 1.79 14.37 22.10
C LYS A 81 1.00 14.93 23.28
N ASN A 82 0.88 16.25 23.36
CA ASN A 82 0.15 16.92 24.43
C ASN A 82 -1.36 16.73 24.29
N LYS A 83 -1.89 16.86 23.07
CA LYS A 83 -3.33 16.76 22.79
C LYS A 83 -3.88 15.36 23.07
N PHE A 84 -3.15 14.33 22.68
CA PHE A 84 -3.56 12.94 22.80
C PHE A 84 -2.97 12.22 24.03
N ALA A 85 -2.37 12.95 24.97
CA ALA A 85 -1.73 12.37 26.16
C ALA A 85 -2.67 11.47 26.99
N TYR A 86 -3.98 11.78 26.98
CA TYR A 86 -5.01 11.04 27.72
C TYR A 86 -5.84 10.09 26.85
N GLU A 87 -5.53 9.99 25.55
CA GLU A 87 -6.26 9.13 24.60
C GLU A 87 -5.59 7.75 24.40
N ALA A 88 -4.45 7.51 25.06
CA ALA A 88 -3.71 6.24 25.02
C ALA A 88 -3.47 5.70 23.59
N PRO A 89 -2.82 6.48 22.69
CA PRO A 89 -2.56 6.04 21.32
C PRO A 89 -1.70 4.77 21.28
N VAL A 90 -1.94 3.92 20.28
CA VAL A 90 -1.16 2.69 20.05
C VAL A 90 -0.23 2.84 18.86
N ALA A 91 0.91 2.15 18.89
CA ALA A 91 1.88 2.19 17.80
C ALA A 91 1.20 1.81 16.47
N GLY A 92 1.46 2.61 15.43
CA GLY A 92 0.80 2.49 14.12
C GLY A 92 -0.42 3.39 13.93
N ASN A 93 -0.93 4.06 14.96
CA ASN A 93 -1.99 5.07 14.78
C ASN A 93 -1.50 6.23 13.91
N ILE A 94 -2.31 6.61 12.92
CA ILE A 94 -2.01 7.71 12.00
C ILE A 94 -2.97 8.87 12.30
N GLN A 95 -2.42 10.08 12.42
CA GLN A 95 -3.17 11.31 12.54
C GLN A 95 -2.82 12.26 11.39
N GLY A 96 -3.83 12.61 10.59
CA GLY A 96 -3.75 13.73 9.65
C GLY A 96 -3.98 15.06 10.38
N VAL A 97 -3.13 16.05 10.14
CA VAL A 97 -3.21 17.40 10.72
C VAL A 97 -3.24 18.41 9.58
N MET A 98 -4.29 19.23 9.56
CA MET A 98 -4.35 20.41 8.73
C MET A 98 -3.74 21.59 9.49
N TYR A 99 -2.75 22.23 8.88
CA TYR A 99 -2.10 23.42 9.41
C TYR A 99 -2.05 24.53 8.37
N LYS A 100 -1.90 25.76 8.82
CA LYS A 100 -1.86 26.94 7.97
C LYS A 100 -0.48 27.58 7.92
N LEU A 101 -0.12 28.15 6.78
CA LEU A 101 1.07 28.99 6.60
C LEU A 101 0.69 30.31 5.93
N TYR A 102 1.42 31.38 6.25
CA TYR A 102 1.31 32.66 5.55
C TYR A 102 2.42 32.78 4.49
N VAL A 103 2.07 32.47 3.24
CA VAL A 103 3.01 32.28 2.13
C VAL A 103 2.58 33.10 0.92
N THR A 104 3.44 33.16 -0.10
CA THR A 104 3.10 33.83 -1.36
C THR A 104 1.86 33.19 -1.98
N ASP A 105 0.89 34.02 -2.36
CA ASP A 105 -0.32 33.57 -3.02
C ASP A 105 -0.05 33.21 -4.47
N THR A 106 0.36 31.99 -4.77
CA THR A 106 0.64 31.59 -6.16
C THR A 106 -0.60 31.10 -6.90
N GLN A 107 -1.74 30.99 -6.22
CA GLN A 107 -2.96 30.38 -6.76
C GLN A 107 -4.19 31.30 -6.67
N ASP A 108 -4.02 32.54 -6.21
CA ASP A 108 -5.09 33.52 -5.98
C ASP A 108 -6.20 32.89 -5.09
N VAL A 109 -5.79 32.34 -3.94
CA VAL A 109 -6.71 31.55 -3.09
C VAL A 109 -7.69 32.42 -2.32
N ASP A 110 -7.42 33.71 -2.17
CA ASP A 110 -8.38 34.67 -1.61
C ASP A 110 -9.18 35.45 -2.68
N GLY A 111 -8.85 35.29 -3.96
CA GLY A 111 -9.64 35.78 -5.09
C GLY A 111 -9.54 37.29 -5.30
N ASP A 112 -8.46 37.91 -4.86
CA ASP A 112 -8.21 39.34 -5.05
C ASP A 112 -7.56 39.68 -6.41
N GLY A 113 -7.16 38.64 -7.17
CA GLY A 113 -6.57 38.74 -8.50
C GLY A 113 -5.06 38.96 -8.52
N SER A 114 -4.40 39.01 -7.36
CA SER A 114 -2.95 39.04 -7.22
C SER A 114 -2.40 37.62 -7.01
N VAL A 115 -1.22 37.37 -7.57
CA VAL A 115 -0.49 36.10 -7.38
C VAL A 115 0.92 36.29 -6.80
N THR A 116 1.18 37.44 -6.19
CA THR A 116 2.53 37.86 -5.77
C THR A 116 2.62 38.39 -4.34
N ASP A 117 1.47 38.69 -3.76
CA ASP A 117 1.30 39.05 -2.36
C ASP A 117 1.30 37.79 -1.48
N LYS A 118 0.81 37.90 -0.25
CA LYS A 118 0.83 36.80 0.71
C LYS A 118 -0.54 36.61 1.31
N THR A 119 -0.94 35.36 1.38
CA THR A 119 -2.19 34.95 2.02
C THR A 119 -2.02 33.66 2.82
N VAL A 120 -3.08 33.22 3.48
CA VAL A 120 -3.06 32.04 4.34
C VAL A 120 -3.45 30.80 3.57
N TYR A 121 -2.51 29.87 3.43
CA TYR A 121 -2.74 28.56 2.82
C TYR A 121 -2.96 27.49 3.86
N SER A 122 -3.83 26.53 3.54
CA SER A 122 -4.00 25.30 4.32
C SER A 122 -3.18 24.17 3.69
N TYR A 123 -2.51 23.40 4.54
CA TYR A 123 -1.71 22.24 4.19
C TYR A 123 -2.11 21.07 5.07
N VAL A 124 -1.83 19.86 4.62
CA VAL A 124 -2.00 18.64 5.43
C VAL A 124 -0.66 17.93 5.56
N VAL A 125 -0.43 17.38 6.75
CA VAL A 125 0.67 16.47 7.07
C VAL A 125 0.12 15.32 7.90
N PHE A 126 0.69 14.13 7.72
CA PHE A 126 0.34 12.96 8.51
C PHE A 126 1.47 12.62 9.47
N TYR A 127 1.11 12.15 10.66
CA TYR A 127 2.02 11.65 11.67
C TYR A 127 1.60 10.24 12.09
N ILE A 128 2.57 9.37 12.35
CA ILE A 128 2.34 8.03 12.89
C ILE A 128 2.90 7.96 14.30
N TYR A 129 2.16 7.34 15.21
CA TYR A 129 2.63 7.09 16.56
C TYR A 129 3.53 5.85 16.58
N ASP A 130 4.77 5.98 17.06
CA ASP A 130 5.75 4.87 17.11
C ASP A 130 5.68 4.05 18.42
N GLY A 131 4.76 4.38 19.32
CA GLY A 131 4.67 3.83 20.67
C GLY A 131 5.23 4.77 21.75
N MET A 132 5.88 5.87 21.37
CA MET A 132 6.42 6.87 22.29
C MET A 132 6.20 8.32 21.80
N ASN A 133 6.38 8.56 20.51
CA ASN A 133 6.33 9.87 19.87
C ASN A 133 5.49 9.82 18.59
N TRP A 134 4.95 10.98 18.21
CA TRP A 134 4.40 11.20 16.88
C TRP A 134 5.53 11.57 15.93
N ILE A 135 5.82 10.72 14.95
CA ILE A 135 6.83 10.96 13.93
C ILE A 135 6.16 11.25 12.59
N LYS A 136 6.76 12.10 11.76
CA LYS A 136 6.19 12.44 10.45
C LYS A 136 5.99 11.15 9.66
N TYR A 137 4.77 10.93 9.19
CA TYR A 137 4.44 9.79 8.35
C TYR A 137 4.98 10.07 6.95
N GLU A 138 6.17 9.54 6.67
CA GLU A 138 6.67 9.45 5.31
C GLU A 138 6.04 8.22 4.66
N ASN A 139 5.39 8.41 3.51
CA ASN A 139 4.79 7.33 2.74
C ASN A 139 5.88 6.55 1.98
N THR A 140 6.92 6.11 2.71
CA THR A 140 8.04 5.35 2.15
C THR A 140 7.62 3.91 2.04
N ILE A 141 7.32 3.47 0.82
CA ILE A 141 7.21 2.06 0.50
C ILE A 141 8.63 1.50 0.58
N ASN A 142 8.92 0.68 1.60
CA ASN A 142 10.17 -0.06 1.66
C ASN A 142 10.11 -1.20 0.62
N GLU A 143 10.59 -0.93 -0.59
CA GLU A 143 10.79 -1.94 -1.61
C GLU A 143 12.24 -2.44 -1.56
N THR A 144 12.44 -3.68 -1.14
CA THR A 144 13.73 -4.37 -1.31
C THR A 144 13.77 -4.98 -2.71
N ILE A 145 14.43 -4.30 -3.65
CA ILE A 145 14.86 -4.92 -4.92
C ILE A 145 16.02 -5.86 -4.61
N GLN A 146 15.88 -7.15 -4.95
CA GLN A 146 16.96 -8.11 -4.95
C GLN A 146 17.69 -8.03 -6.29
N PHE A 147 19.01 -8.16 -6.29
CA PHE A 147 19.81 -8.26 -7.51
C PHE A 147 20.37 -9.68 -7.62
N GLY A 148 20.28 -10.27 -8.82
CA GLY A 148 20.94 -11.51 -9.18
C GLY A 148 22.16 -11.21 -10.05
N HIS A 149 23.25 -11.95 -9.87
CA HIS A 149 24.40 -11.86 -10.77
C HIS A 149 24.21 -12.83 -11.95
N ASP A 150 24.08 -12.31 -13.17
CA ASP A 150 23.85 -13.12 -14.38
C ASP A 150 25.10 -13.85 -14.90
N GLY A 151 26.20 -13.76 -14.15
CA GLY A 151 27.53 -14.26 -14.53
C GLY A 151 28.47 -13.16 -15.03
N THR A 152 27.93 -11.99 -15.41
CA THR A 152 28.71 -10.84 -15.90
C THR A 152 28.37 -9.52 -15.20
N SER A 153 27.12 -9.34 -14.78
CA SER A 153 26.63 -8.11 -14.15
C SER A 153 25.57 -8.41 -13.09
N TRP A 154 25.42 -7.47 -12.15
CA TRP A 154 24.31 -7.48 -11.21
C TRP A 154 23.09 -6.86 -11.90
N VAL A 155 22.06 -7.66 -12.13
CA VAL A 155 20.79 -7.24 -12.71
C VAL A 155 19.68 -7.39 -11.66
N PRO A 156 18.61 -6.57 -11.71
CA PRO A 156 17.45 -6.79 -10.86
C PRO A 156 16.98 -8.25 -10.99
N ASP A 157 16.82 -8.93 -9.86
CA ASP A 157 16.32 -10.29 -9.84
C ASP A 157 14.80 -10.25 -10.09
N ASN A 158 14.42 -10.61 -11.30
CA ASN A 158 13.03 -10.66 -11.73
C ASN A 158 12.33 -11.99 -11.34
N THR A 159 12.94 -12.80 -10.46
CA THR A 159 12.38 -14.10 -10.06
C THR A 159 11.18 -13.93 -9.13
N ILE A 160 10.01 -14.38 -9.60
CA ILE A 160 8.78 -14.45 -8.80
C ILE A 160 8.77 -15.78 -8.04
N LYS A 161 8.64 -15.74 -6.72
CA LYS A 161 8.47 -16.96 -5.91
C LYS A 161 6.99 -17.25 -5.75
N TYR A 162 6.58 -18.48 -6.03
CA TYR A 162 5.19 -18.90 -5.93
C TYR A 162 5.10 -20.27 -5.27
N THR A 163 4.34 -20.37 -4.18
CA THR A 163 4.03 -21.65 -3.54
C THR A 163 2.70 -22.13 -4.07
N LEU A 164 2.68 -23.32 -4.67
CA LEU A 164 1.47 -23.89 -5.25
C LEU A 164 0.40 -24.04 -4.17
N ILE A 165 -0.78 -23.52 -4.47
CA ILE A 165 -1.98 -23.61 -3.66
C ILE A 165 -2.49 -25.05 -3.78
N ARG A 166 -2.46 -25.77 -2.66
CA ARG A 166 -3.04 -27.11 -2.55
C ARG A 166 -4.47 -27.08 -3.09
N LYS A 167 -4.85 -28.15 -3.79
CA LYS A 167 -6.14 -28.33 -4.47
C LYS A 167 -6.29 -27.53 -5.76
N ASP A 168 -6.28 -26.20 -5.75
CA ASP A 168 -6.66 -25.43 -6.96
C ASP A 168 -5.64 -25.58 -8.08
N ASP A 169 -4.35 -25.31 -7.81
CA ASP A 169 -3.29 -25.38 -8.83
C ASP A 169 -3.04 -26.83 -9.28
N TYR A 170 -3.08 -27.76 -8.32
CA TYR A 170 -2.90 -29.18 -8.58
C TYR A 170 -4.07 -29.79 -9.35
N ALA A 171 -5.31 -29.37 -9.06
CA ALA A 171 -6.48 -29.79 -9.83
C ALA A 171 -6.46 -29.20 -11.24
N TYR A 172 -5.99 -27.96 -11.41
CA TYR A 172 -5.75 -27.40 -12.74
C TYR A 172 -4.76 -28.27 -13.52
N MET A 173 -3.56 -28.54 -12.96
CA MET A 173 -2.58 -29.41 -13.62
C MET A 173 -3.17 -30.78 -13.94
N ALA A 174 -3.83 -31.43 -12.99
CA ALA A 174 -4.46 -32.72 -13.18
C ALA A 174 -5.48 -32.72 -14.32
N SER A 175 -6.22 -31.62 -14.51
CA SER A 175 -7.21 -31.47 -15.60
C SER A 175 -6.57 -31.35 -16.99
N GLN A 176 -5.33 -30.87 -17.08
CA GLN A 176 -4.62 -30.68 -18.35
C GLN A 176 -3.79 -31.90 -18.78
N LEU A 177 -3.42 -32.77 -17.83
CA LEU A 177 -2.54 -33.91 -18.05
C LEU A 177 -3.30 -35.15 -18.58
N THR A 178 -3.71 -35.10 -19.85
CA THR A 178 -4.55 -36.14 -20.47
C THR A 178 -3.77 -37.25 -21.19
N GLY A 179 -2.43 -37.17 -21.23
CA GLY A 179 -1.57 -38.17 -21.87
C GLY A 179 -1.65 -39.53 -21.18
N ALA A 180 -1.44 -40.61 -21.95
CA ALA A 180 -1.53 -41.98 -21.44
C ALA A 180 -0.53 -42.24 -20.28
N GLU A 181 0.62 -41.58 -20.33
CA GLU A 181 1.68 -41.62 -19.32
C GLU A 181 1.30 -41.01 -17.97
N TYR A 182 0.20 -40.25 -17.90
CA TYR A 182 -0.34 -39.66 -16.66
C TYR A 182 -1.51 -40.48 -16.08
N THR A 183 -1.91 -41.57 -16.75
CA THR A 183 -2.97 -42.46 -16.29
C THR A 183 -2.61 -43.05 -14.93
N GLY A 184 -3.50 -42.88 -13.95
CA GLY A 184 -3.28 -43.31 -12.56
C GLY A 184 -2.49 -42.35 -11.69
N LEU A 185 -1.84 -41.33 -12.27
CA LEU A 185 -1.10 -40.30 -11.54
C LEU A 185 -1.99 -39.09 -11.17
N VAL A 186 -2.80 -38.61 -12.12
CA VAL A 186 -3.60 -37.37 -11.97
C VAL A 186 -4.68 -37.43 -10.90
N GLY A 187 -5.17 -38.63 -10.57
CA GLY A 187 -6.19 -38.81 -9.53
C GLY A 187 -5.66 -38.43 -8.15
N ASN A 188 -4.44 -38.86 -7.82
CA ASN A 188 -3.77 -38.48 -6.58
C ASN A 188 -3.44 -36.99 -6.58
N LEU A 189 -2.88 -36.48 -7.69
CA LEU A 189 -2.55 -35.07 -7.85
C LEU A 189 -3.74 -34.16 -7.55
N ALA A 190 -4.92 -34.43 -8.12
CA ALA A 190 -6.13 -33.64 -7.89
C ALA A 190 -6.71 -33.80 -6.48
N THR A 191 -6.60 -35.01 -5.89
CA THR A 191 -7.26 -35.34 -4.62
C THR A 191 -6.46 -34.87 -3.42
N TYR A 192 -5.16 -35.13 -3.41
CA TYR A 192 -4.26 -34.84 -2.29
C TYR A 192 -3.51 -33.52 -2.49
N GLY A 193 -3.39 -33.06 -3.73
CA GLY A 193 -2.68 -31.83 -4.04
C GLY A 193 -1.18 -31.95 -3.89
N ASP A 194 -0.62 -33.13 -4.16
CA ASP A 194 0.82 -33.42 -4.19
C ASP A 194 1.16 -34.32 -5.38
N PHE A 195 2.43 -34.29 -5.77
CA PHE A 195 3.00 -35.34 -6.58
C PHE A 195 3.39 -36.51 -5.67
N ASP A 196 3.06 -37.74 -6.02
CA ASP A 196 3.54 -38.90 -5.28
C ASP A 196 4.85 -39.48 -5.87
N TYR A 197 5.44 -40.44 -5.18
CA TYR A 197 6.70 -41.10 -5.58
C TYR A 197 6.67 -41.82 -6.94
N ASN A 198 5.50 -41.97 -7.58
CA ASN A 198 5.39 -42.56 -8.92
C ASN A 198 5.66 -41.54 -10.04
N TRP A 199 5.69 -40.24 -9.74
CA TRP A 199 5.99 -39.20 -10.72
C TRP A 199 7.47 -39.13 -11.04
N THR A 200 7.80 -39.15 -12.33
CA THR A 200 9.16 -38.82 -12.76
C THR A 200 9.40 -37.31 -12.71
N LYS A 201 10.64 -36.91 -12.51
CA LYS A 201 11.04 -35.49 -12.51
C LYS A 201 10.57 -34.75 -13.76
N THR A 202 10.67 -35.39 -14.93
CA THR A 202 10.24 -34.81 -16.20
C THR A 202 8.72 -34.59 -16.26
N GLN A 203 7.92 -35.52 -15.73
CA GLN A 203 6.46 -35.36 -15.65
C GLN A 203 6.07 -34.22 -14.71
N ILE A 204 6.75 -34.11 -13.56
CA ILE A 204 6.54 -32.99 -12.63
C ILE A 204 6.87 -31.67 -13.33
N TYR A 205 8.02 -31.57 -14.00
CA TYR A 205 8.43 -30.35 -14.68
C TYR A 205 7.49 -29.95 -15.81
N PHE A 206 6.96 -30.92 -16.55
CA PHE A 206 5.95 -30.67 -17.56
C PHE A 206 4.65 -30.14 -16.95
N ALA A 207 4.16 -30.75 -15.86
CA ALA A 207 2.98 -30.28 -15.13
C ALA A 207 3.16 -28.85 -14.62
N LEU A 208 4.31 -28.55 -14.00
CA LEU A 208 4.65 -27.22 -13.51
C LEU A 208 4.77 -26.18 -14.63
N ALA A 209 5.33 -26.56 -15.78
CA ALA A 209 5.38 -25.68 -16.95
C ALA A 209 3.97 -25.36 -17.48
N LEU A 210 3.07 -26.35 -17.55
CA LEU A 210 1.65 -26.13 -17.92
C LEU A 210 0.94 -25.21 -16.91
N PHE A 211 1.24 -25.37 -15.63
CA PHE A 211 0.73 -24.48 -14.60
C PHE A 211 1.20 -23.04 -14.80
N LEU A 212 2.48 -22.82 -15.12
CA LEU A 212 3.00 -21.48 -15.38
C LEU A 212 2.37 -20.81 -16.61
N GLU A 213 2.03 -21.57 -17.66
CA GLU A 213 1.27 -21.03 -18.80
C GLU A 213 -0.14 -20.55 -18.40
N HIS A 214 -0.72 -21.12 -17.35
CA HIS A 214 -2.01 -20.70 -16.81
C HIS A 214 -1.91 -19.56 -15.82
N LEU A 215 -0.91 -19.63 -14.93
CA LEU A 215 -0.67 -18.64 -13.89
C LEU A 215 -0.29 -17.30 -14.50
N ASP A 216 0.55 -17.31 -15.53
CA ASP A 216 1.08 -16.11 -16.17
C ASP A 216 1.09 -16.26 -17.71
N PRO A 217 -0.09 -16.24 -18.35
CA PRO A 217 -0.23 -16.44 -19.80
C PRO A 217 0.41 -15.33 -20.63
N ASN A 218 0.70 -14.18 -20.01
CA ASN A 218 1.32 -13.02 -20.66
C ASN A 218 2.76 -12.80 -20.20
N ALA A 219 3.39 -13.81 -19.57
CA ALA A 219 4.77 -13.73 -19.12
C ALA A 219 5.70 -13.30 -20.25
N ALA A 220 6.49 -12.25 -20.01
CA ALA A 220 7.46 -11.77 -20.97
C ALA A 220 8.62 -12.77 -21.12
N GLU A 221 9.30 -12.74 -22.28
CA GLU A 221 10.53 -13.49 -22.48
C GLU A 221 11.56 -13.14 -21.39
N GLY A 222 12.18 -14.16 -20.80
CA GLY A 222 13.12 -14.01 -19.69
C GLY A 222 12.48 -13.84 -18.30
N GLN A 223 11.16 -13.87 -18.17
CA GLN A 223 10.49 -13.93 -16.86
C GLN A 223 10.91 -15.20 -16.12
N LYS A 224 11.23 -15.08 -14.82
CA LYS A 224 11.66 -16.18 -13.96
C LYS A 224 10.64 -16.47 -12.87
N TYR A 225 10.44 -17.75 -12.56
CA TYR A 225 9.67 -18.20 -11.42
C TYR A 225 10.45 -19.23 -10.62
N THR A 226 10.34 -19.21 -9.30
CA THR A 226 10.68 -20.35 -8.44
C THR A 226 9.39 -20.87 -7.82
N LEU A 227 9.00 -22.07 -8.23
CA LEU A 227 7.81 -22.74 -7.73
C LEU A 227 8.16 -23.60 -6.52
N THR A 228 7.40 -23.45 -5.43
CA THR A 228 7.40 -24.40 -4.30
C THR A 228 6.19 -25.32 -4.44
N TYR A 229 6.42 -26.63 -4.47
CA TYR A 229 5.39 -27.66 -4.65
C TYR A 229 5.65 -28.85 -3.73
N VAL A 230 4.65 -29.69 -3.50
CA VAL A 230 4.74 -30.79 -2.54
C VAL A 230 4.92 -32.11 -3.26
N ILE A 231 5.86 -32.91 -2.76
CA ILE A 231 5.99 -34.33 -3.09
C ILE A 231 5.67 -35.17 -1.85
N TYR A 232 4.93 -36.27 -2.02
CA TYR A 232 4.75 -37.31 -1.01
C TYR A 232 5.75 -38.45 -1.22
N ASP A 233 6.80 -38.48 -0.40
CA ASP A 233 7.91 -39.46 -0.45
C ASP A 233 8.28 -39.98 0.95
N ASN A 234 7.37 -40.77 1.54
CA ASN A 234 7.39 -41.21 2.96
C ASN A 234 7.05 -40.09 3.95
N GLY A 235 6.32 -39.09 3.47
CA GLY A 235 5.92 -37.89 4.18
C GLY A 235 5.68 -36.78 3.16
N GLU A 236 5.00 -35.72 3.57
CA GLU A 236 4.84 -34.53 2.72
C GLU A 236 6.08 -33.65 2.83
N ASN A 237 6.71 -33.34 1.70
CA ASN A 237 7.91 -32.54 1.63
C ASN A 237 7.78 -31.44 0.56
N ASP A 238 8.25 -30.24 0.90
CA ASP A 238 8.31 -29.11 -0.02
C ASP A 238 9.55 -29.19 -0.91
N TYR A 239 9.33 -29.05 -2.20
CA TYR A 239 10.36 -29.00 -3.23
C TYR A 239 10.29 -27.68 -3.97
N GLN A 240 11.45 -27.24 -4.48
CA GLN A 240 11.54 -26.04 -5.30
C GLN A 240 12.10 -26.36 -6.67
N THR A 241 11.59 -25.69 -7.70
CA THR A 241 12.16 -25.72 -9.03
C THR A 241 11.99 -24.35 -9.69
N SER A 242 13.06 -23.87 -10.31
CA SER A 242 13.08 -22.61 -11.01
C SER A 242 12.83 -22.81 -12.50
N PHE A 243 12.10 -21.87 -13.10
CA PHE A 243 11.79 -21.83 -14.52
C PHE A 243 12.08 -20.45 -15.09
N ILE A 244 12.38 -20.39 -16.38
CA ILE A 244 12.52 -19.17 -17.17
C ILE A 244 11.71 -19.31 -18.46
N LYS A 245 11.03 -18.23 -18.87
CA LYS A 245 10.35 -18.17 -20.17
C LYS A 245 11.40 -17.98 -21.27
N THR A 246 11.54 -18.95 -22.16
CA THR A 246 12.50 -18.90 -23.27
C THR A 246 11.85 -19.39 -24.56
N GLY A 247 11.91 -18.58 -25.61
CA GLY A 247 11.28 -18.88 -26.89
C GLY A 247 9.77 -19.11 -26.77
N GLY A 248 9.12 -18.43 -25.83
CA GLY A 248 7.69 -18.59 -25.57
C GLY A 248 7.28 -19.85 -24.80
N VAL A 249 8.22 -20.65 -24.28
CA VAL A 249 7.93 -21.83 -23.43
C VAL A 249 8.65 -21.72 -22.09
N TRP A 250 8.09 -22.32 -21.04
CA TRP A 250 8.77 -22.43 -19.74
C TRP A 250 9.80 -23.55 -19.76
N VAL A 251 11.06 -23.21 -19.47
CA VAL A 251 12.17 -24.17 -19.33
C VAL A 251 12.74 -24.10 -17.92
N VAL A 252 13.25 -25.23 -17.41
CA VAL A 252 13.89 -25.28 -16.08
C VAL A 252 15.17 -24.45 -16.10
N ASN A 253 15.34 -23.59 -15.09
CA ASN A 253 16.45 -22.64 -14.91
C ASN A 253 17.32 -23.03 -13.71
#